data_AF-A0A5B9PEW6-F1
#
_entry.id   AF-A0A5B9PEW6-F1
#
_cell.length_a   1.000
_cell.length_b   1.000
_cell.length_c   1.000
_cell.angle_alpha   90.00
_cell.angle_beta   90.00
_cell.angle_gamma   90.00
#
_symmetry.space_group_name_H-M   'P 1'
#
loop_
_entity.id
_entity.type
_entity.pdbx_description
1 polymer ?
#
loop_
_entity_poly.entity_id
_entity_poly.type
_entity_poly.pdbx_seq_one_letter_code
_entity_poly.pdbx_strand_id
1 'polypeptide(L)'
;MKNLILMAIALVSAVALAGCESKTQADPASDTDAADVTTDVSLTLTPESKAKLALADEVDGKADKVIENCYTCALGMKGKPEIATKVEGYELHFCGQSCCDYLEKDAEKVIAATKIPEPKTEE
;
A
#
# COMPACT_ATOMS: atom_id res chain seq x y z
N MET A 1 28.52 13.02 7.38
CA MET A 1 27.93 14.27 7.91
C MET A 1 28.78 15.46 7.48
N LYS A 2 28.49 16.07 6.33
CA LYS A 2 28.98 17.41 5.95
C LYS A 2 28.32 17.84 4.63
N ASN A 3 27.95 19.12 4.57
CA ASN A 3 27.49 19.91 3.40
C ASN A 3 25.97 19.85 3.22
N LEU A 4 25.11 20.73 3.76
CA LEU A 4 25.16 22.19 3.95
C LEU A 4 25.48 22.97 2.67
N ILE A 5 24.48 23.13 1.78
CA ILE A 5 24.30 24.33 0.95
C ILE A 5 22.81 24.66 0.88
N LEU A 6 22.43 25.65 1.70
CA LEU A 6 21.33 26.58 1.45
C LEU A 6 21.70 27.45 0.24
N MET A 7 20.82 27.57 -0.76
CA MET A 7 20.75 28.77 -1.61
C MET A 7 19.35 28.83 -2.21
N ALA A 8 18.60 29.81 -1.73
CA ALA A 8 17.32 30.25 -2.22
C ALA A 8 17.46 31.02 -3.55
N ILE A 9 16.30 31.47 -4.06
CA ILE A 9 16.06 32.60 -4.96
C ILE A 9 15.44 32.19 -6.32
N ALA A 10 14.11 32.08 -6.26
CA ALA A 10 13.12 32.80 -7.05
C ALA A 10 13.44 33.13 -8.52
N LEU A 11 12.59 32.63 -9.41
CA LEU A 11 12.24 33.33 -10.65
C LEU A 11 10.73 33.31 -10.84
N VAL A 12 10.15 34.47 -10.56
CA VAL A 12 8.78 34.88 -10.82
C VAL A 12 8.61 35.02 -12.34
N SER A 13 7.58 34.40 -12.91
CA SER A 13 7.06 34.75 -14.22
C SER A 13 5.54 34.86 -14.11
N ALA A 14 5.09 36.11 -14.13
CA ALA A 14 3.70 36.52 -14.11
C ALA A 14 3.20 36.77 -15.55
N VAL A 15 1.87 36.94 -15.65
CA VAL A 15 1.08 37.61 -16.70
C VAL A 15 0.55 36.67 -17.82
N ALA A 16 -0.73 36.63 -18.21
CA ALA A 16 -1.99 37.17 -17.69
C ALA A 16 -3.20 36.70 -18.53
N LEU A 17 -4.41 36.78 -17.93
CA LEU A 17 -5.73 37.16 -18.47
C LEU A 17 -6.40 36.34 -19.60
N ALA A 18 -7.55 35.73 -19.30
CA ALA A 18 -8.90 36.23 -19.70
C ALA A 18 -9.94 35.09 -19.68
N GLY A 19 -11.01 35.27 -18.89
CA GLY A 19 -12.16 34.36 -18.85
C GLY A 19 -13.17 34.78 -17.78
N CYS A 20 -13.92 35.86 -18.05
CA CYS A 20 -15.19 36.14 -17.38
C CYS A 20 -16.23 35.13 -17.87
N GLU A 21 -16.94 34.45 -16.98
CA GLU A 21 -18.37 34.73 -16.78
C GLU A 21 -18.90 34.09 -15.50
N SER A 22 -19.72 34.88 -14.81
CA SER A 22 -20.19 34.66 -13.45
C SER A 22 -21.38 33.69 -13.41
N LYS A 23 -21.33 32.69 -12.53
CA LYS A 23 -22.54 32.23 -11.85
C LYS A 23 -22.25 31.86 -10.40
N THR A 24 -22.56 32.82 -9.54
CA THR A 24 -22.75 32.69 -8.11
C THR A 24 -23.74 31.57 -7.78
N GLN A 25 -23.32 30.64 -6.91
CA GLN A 25 -24.17 30.15 -5.83
C GLN A 25 -23.28 29.64 -4.67
N ALA A 26 -23.19 30.47 -3.64
CA ALA A 26 -23.04 30.04 -2.24
C ALA A 26 -24.45 29.58 -1.77
N ASP A 27 -24.70 28.64 -0.88
CA ASP A 27 -24.01 27.99 0.25
C ASP A 27 -24.64 26.57 0.41
N PRO A 28 -24.55 25.80 1.53
CA PRO A 28 -23.60 25.76 2.64
C PRO A 28 -23.06 24.32 2.89
N ALA A 29 -22.03 24.24 3.75
CA ALA A 29 -21.72 23.12 4.65
C ALA A 29 -21.95 21.69 4.13
N SER A 30 -20.91 21.14 3.50
CA SER A 30 -20.74 19.68 3.45
C SER A 30 -19.84 19.27 4.62
N ASP A 31 -20.41 19.29 5.82
CA ASP A 31 -20.00 18.35 6.86
C ASP A 31 -20.55 17.00 6.43
N THR A 32 -19.77 16.23 5.68
CA THR A 32 -19.96 14.78 5.58
C THR A 32 -18.60 14.17 5.33
N ASP A 33 -18.00 13.79 6.46
CA ASP A 33 -17.33 12.52 6.65
C ASP A 33 -16.30 12.13 5.58
N ALA A 34 -15.04 12.19 6.01
CA ALA A 34 -14.00 11.35 5.47
C ALA A 34 -14.48 9.89 5.54
N ALA A 35 -15.16 9.44 4.50
CA ALA A 35 -15.38 8.04 4.24
C ALA A 35 -14.00 7.47 3.91
N ASP A 36 -13.31 7.09 4.98
CA ASP A 36 -12.60 5.83 5.11
C ASP A 36 -13.41 4.73 4.41
N VAL A 37 -13.29 4.67 3.08
CA VAL A 37 -13.72 3.51 2.33
C VAL A 37 -12.58 2.51 2.42
N THR A 38 -12.30 2.04 3.64
CA THR A 38 -11.92 0.64 3.76
C THR A 38 -13.18 -0.12 3.39
N THR A 39 -13.34 -0.40 2.10
CA THR A 39 -14.04 -1.61 1.69
C THR A 39 -13.25 -2.77 2.28
N ASP A 40 -13.50 -3.03 3.57
CA ASP A 40 -13.29 -4.31 4.20
C ASP A 40 -14.24 -5.25 3.44
N VAL A 41 -13.77 -5.73 2.29
CA VAL A 41 -14.26 -6.98 1.76
C VAL A 41 -13.98 -7.94 2.90
N SER A 42 -15.04 -8.36 3.60
CA SER A 42 -14.98 -9.31 4.71
C SER A 42 -14.57 -10.67 4.15
N LEU A 43 -13.32 -10.73 3.70
CA LEU A 43 -12.66 -11.89 3.16
C LEU A 43 -12.16 -12.66 4.37
N THR A 44 -13.03 -13.49 4.92
CA THR A 44 -12.70 -14.29 6.10
C THR A 44 -11.69 -15.35 5.69
N LEU A 45 -10.41 -15.10 5.93
CA LEU A 45 -9.38 -16.10 5.68
C LEU A 45 -9.50 -17.27 6.67
N THR A 46 -9.20 -18.47 6.19
CA THR A 46 -9.04 -19.65 7.06
C THR A 46 -7.90 -19.44 8.06
N PRO A 47 -7.89 -20.13 9.22
CA PRO A 47 -6.79 -20.05 10.17
C PRO A 47 -5.43 -20.40 9.56
N GLU A 48 -5.41 -21.32 8.59
CA GLU A 48 -4.19 -21.71 7.85
C GLU A 48 -3.67 -20.53 7.00
N SER A 49 -4.55 -19.87 6.25
CA SER A 49 -4.18 -18.69 5.46
C SER A 49 -3.67 -17.54 6.35
N LYS A 50 -4.26 -17.32 7.52
CA LYS A 50 -3.77 -16.34 8.50
C LYS A 50 -2.38 -16.70 9.04
N ALA A 51 -2.13 -17.98 9.31
CA ALA A 51 -0.81 -18.46 9.72
C ALA A 51 0.25 -18.22 8.65
N LYS A 52 -0.10 -18.31 7.36
CA LYS A 52 0.82 -17.97 6.26
C LYS A 52 1.14 -16.48 6.18
N LEU A 53 0.20 -15.60 6.49
CA LEU A 53 0.48 -14.16 6.56
C LEU A 53 1.43 -13.85 7.72
N ALA A 54 1.19 -14.44 8.90
CA ALA A 54 2.11 -14.31 10.05
C ALA A 54 3.51 -14.83 9.73
N LEU A 55 3.61 -16.01 9.11
CA LEU A 55 4.90 -16.58 8.71
C LEU A 55 5.63 -15.70 7.69
N ALA A 56 4.89 -15.10 6.75
CA ALA A 56 5.49 -14.21 5.75
C ALA A 56 6.04 -12.91 6.39
N ASP A 57 5.33 -12.37 7.38
CA ASP A 57 5.77 -11.21 8.17
C ASP A 57 7.02 -11.53 9.03
N GLU A 58 7.11 -12.75 9.55
CA GLU A 58 8.31 -13.25 10.26
C GLU A 58 9.51 -13.43 9.32
N VAL A 59 9.30 -13.90 8.08
CA VAL A 59 10.37 -14.06 7.08
C VAL A 59 11.05 -12.72 6.76
N ASP A 60 10.30 -11.62 6.82
CA ASP A 60 10.83 -10.27 6.61
C ASP A 60 11.57 -9.72 7.84
N GLY A 61 11.48 -10.42 8.97
CA GLY A 61 12.25 -10.17 10.19
C GLY A 61 11.73 -9.01 11.05
N LYS A 62 10.53 -8.49 10.77
CA LYS A 62 9.96 -7.34 11.48
C LYS A 62 8.77 -7.67 12.36
N ALA A 63 7.96 -8.66 11.97
CA ALA A 63 6.74 -9.03 12.69
C ALA A 63 5.84 -7.80 12.98
N ASP A 64 5.72 -6.88 12.02
CA ASP A 64 5.02 -5.60 12.14
C ASP A 64 3.72 -5.56 11.31
N LYS A 65 3.32 -6.72 10.78
CA LYS A 65 2.22 -6.90 9.81
C LYS A 65 2.45 -6.19 8.48
N VAL A 66 3.70 -5.89 8.14
CA VAL A 66 4.10 -5.34 6.84
C VAL A 66 4.98 -6.35 6.14
N ILE A 67 4.40 -7.02 5.15
CA ILE A 67 5.10 -7.98 4.31
C ILE A 67 5.70 -7.20 3.13
N GLU A 68 6.96 -6.82 3.27
CA GLU A 68 7.71 -6.01 2.31
C GLU A 68 8.22 -6.83 1.11
N ASN A 69 8.37 -8.15 1.25
CA ASN A 69 8.71 -9.03 0.13
C ASN A 69 7.45 -9.49 -0.60
N CYS A 70 7.52 -9.57 -1.93
CA CYS A 70 6.36 -9.84 -2.78
C CYS A 70 5.74 -11.20 -2.48
N TYR A 71 4.53 -11.17 -1.91
CA TYR A 71 3.83 -12.37 -1.44
C TYR A 71 3.56 -13.37 -2.57
N THR A 72 3.07 -12.91 -3.73
CA THR A 72 2.76 -13.78 -4.89
C THR A 72 4.00 -14.39 -5.54
N CYS A 73 5.16 -13.78 -5.35
CA CYS A 73 6.45 -14.33 -5.77
C CYS A 73 7.08 -15.21 -4.67
N ALA A 74 6.29 -15.68 -3.70
CA ALA A 74 6.73 -16.50 -2.58
C ALA A 74 7.87 -15.85 -1.77
N LEU A 75 7.79 -14.52 -1.59
CA LEU A 75 8.79 -13.69 -0.90
C LEU A 75 10.19 -13.70 -1.55
N GLY A 76 10.30 -14.18 -2.79
CA GLY A 76 11.57 -14.27 -3.52
C GLY A 76 12.09 -12.94 -4.08
N MET A 77 11.30 -11.87 -4.02
CA MET A 77 11.67 -10.55 -4.55
C MET A 77 11.12 -9.44 -3.66
N LYS A 78 11.82 -8.30 -3.62
CA LYS A 78 11.38 -7.12 -2.87
C LYS A 78 10.12 -6.51 -3.49
N GLY A 79 9.11 -6.25 -2.66
CA GLY A 79 7.94 -5.48 -3.02
C GLY A 79 8.21 -3.97 -3.01
N LYS A 80 7.23 -3.20 -3.45
CA LYS A 80 7.28 -1.74 -3.45
C LYS A 80 6.13 -1.18 -2.61
N PRO A 81 6.37 -0.21 -1.71
CA PRO A 81 5.31 0.37 -0.90
C PRO A 81 4.26 1.12 -1.73
N GLU A 82 4.63 1.63 -2.91
CA GLU A 82 3.65 2.22 -3.85
C GLU A 82 2.74 1.20 -4.56
N ILE A 83 3.04 -0.10 -4.46
CA ILE A 83 2.22 -1.19 -4.99
C ILE A 83 1.86 -2.11 -3.82
N ALA A 84 0.91 -1.67 -3.00
CA ALA A 84 0.52 -2.37 -1.78
C ALA A 84 -0.98 -2.60 -1.71
N THR A 85 -1.38 -3.67 -1.01
CA THR A 85 -2.78 -3.93 -0.66
C THR A 85 -2.89 -4.40 0.79
N LYS A 86 -4.10 -4.39 1.34
CA LYS A 86 -4.36 -4.82 2.72
C LYS A 86 -5.24 -6.06 2.75
N VAL A 87 -4.83 -7.07 3.51
CA VAL A 87 -5.61 -8.30 3.73
C VAL A 87 -5.55 -8.69 5.20
N GLU A 88 -6.71 -8.81 5.85
CA GLU A 88 -6.82 -9.27 7.26
C GLU A 88 -5.89 -8.50 8.23
N GLY A 89 -5.73 -7.19 7.98
CA GLY A 89 -4.88 -6.31 8.80
C GLY A 89 -3.38 -6.38 8.51
N TYR A 90 -2.95 -7.16 7.51
CA TYR A 90 -1.59 -7.11 6.96
C TYR A 90 -1.51 -6.17 5.78
N GLU A 91 -0.43 -5.42 5.67
CA GLU A 91 -0.04 -4.69 4.47
C GLU A 91 0.94 -5.54 3.66
N LEU A 92 0.64 -5.77 2.38
CA LEU A 92 1.45 -6.59 1.49
C LEU A 92 2.01 -5.70 0.38
N HIS A 93 3.33 -5.68 0.21
CA HIS A 93 4.00 -4.96 -0.87
C HIS A 93 4.28 -5.90 -2.04
N PHE A 94 4.07 -5.43 -3.26
CA PHE A 94 4.23 -6.24 -4.48
C PHE A 94 5.33 -5.69 -5.38
N CYS A 95 6.03 -6.59 -6.07
CA CYS A 95 7.11 -6.20 -6.99
C CYS A 95 6.60 -5.50 -8.26
N GLY A 96 5.31 -5.66 -8.58
CA GLY A 96 4.64 -5.08 -9.74
C GLY A 96 3.12 -5.17 -9.63
N GLN A 97 2.41 -4.34 -10.40
CA GLN A 97 0.95 -4.24 -10.33
C GLN A 97 0.25 -5.58 -10.63
N SER A 98 0.77 -6.36 -11.59
CA SER A 98 0.21 -7.67 -11.92
C SER A 98 0.21 -8.67 -10.76
N CYS A 99 1.14 -8.54 -9.82
CA CYS A 99 1.20 -9.36 -8.61
C CYS A 99 0.14 -8.93 -7.59
N CYS A 100 -0.04 -7.62 -7.41
CA CYS A 100 -1.13 -7.07 -6.59
C CYS A 100 -2.49 -7.51 -7.14
N ASP A 101 -2.74 -7.26 -8.42
CA ASP A 101 -3.99 -7.60 -9.10
C ASP A 101 -4.29 -9.11 -9.07
N TYR A 102 -3.26 -9.96 -9.11
CA TYR A 102 -3.42 -11.41 -9.02
C TYR A 102 -3.93 -11.83 -7.64
N LEU A 103 -3.39 -11.25 -6.58
CA LEU A 103 -3.85 -11.51 -5.22
C LEU A 103 -5.24 -10.93 -4.99
N GLU A 104 -5.53 -9.71 -5.43
CA GLU A 104 -6.83 -9.05 -5.24
C GLU A 104 -7.99 -9.77 -5.94
N LYS A 105 -7.73 -10.52 -7.01
CA LYS A 105 -8.75 -11.33 -7.69
C LYS A 105 -9.30 -12.46 -6.82
N ASP A 106 -8.46 -13.07 -6.00
CA ASP A 106 -8.82 -14.23 -5.17
C ASP A 106 -7.81 -14.41 -4.03
N ALA A 107 -7.85 -13.48 -3.08
CA ALA A 107 -6.84 -13.39 -2.02
C ALA A 107 -6.82 -14.66 -1.16
N GLU A 108 -7.97 -15.25 -0.87
CA GLU A 108 -8.06 -16.50 -0.10
C GLU A 108 -7.31 -17.62 -0.80
N LYS A 109 -7.58 -17.85 -2.09
CA LYS A 109 -6.94 -18.91 -2.87
C LYS A 109 -5.45 -18.66 -3.05
N VAL A 110 -5.05 -17.43 -3.33
CA VAL A 110 -3.64 -17.09 -3.56
C VAL A 110 -2.85 -17.26 -2.27
N ILE A 111 -3.36 -16.78 -1.12
CA ILE A 111 -2.74 -16.96 0.19
C ILE A 111 -2.67 -18.45 0.55
N ALA A 112 -3.76 -19.20 0.36
CA ALA A 112 -3.78 -20.64 0.60
C ALA A 112 -2.81 -21.42 -0.31
N ALA A 113 -2.61 -21.00 -1.55
CA ALA A 113 -1.74 -21.71 -2.50
C ALA A 113 -0.25 -21.32 -2.40
N THR A 114 0.07 -20.13 -1.89
CA THR A 114 1.44 -19.64 -1.83
C THR A 114 2.25 -20.46 -0.82
N LYS A 115 3.46 -20.85 -1.22
CA LYS A 115 4.43 -21.53 -0.36
C LYS A 115 5.35 -20.49 0.26
N ILE A 116 5.23 -20.30 1.57
CA ILE A 116 6.08 -19.37 2.32
C ILE A 116 7.36 -20.11 2.74
N PRO A 117 8.56 -19.52 2.52
CA PRO A 117 9.81 -20.09 3.00
C PRO A 117 9.89 -20.08 4.53
N GLU A 118 10.81 -20.86 5.09
CA GLU A 118 11.08 -20.82 6.53
C GLU A 118 11.78 -19.50 6.91
N PRO A 119 11.47 -18.93 8.09
CA PRO A 119 12.12 -17.72 8.56
C PRO A 119 13.61 -17.98 8.77
N LYS A 120 14.44 -17.01 8.41
CA LYS A 120 15.88 -17.11 8.65
C LYS A 120 16.12 -17.00 10.15
N THR A 121 16.57 -18.09 10.75
CA THR A 121 17.14 -18.08 12.10
C THR A 121 18.54 -17.50 11.98
N GLU A 122 18.72 -16.21 12.28
CA GLU A 122 20.06 -15.67 12.48
C GLU A 122 20.57 -16.20 13.83
N GLU A 123 21.44 -17.21 13.79
CA GLU A 123 22.24 -17.71 14.92
C GLU A 123 23.37 -16.73 15.29
#